data_AF-A0A2H3RNL2-F1
#
_entry.id   AF-A0A2H3RNL2-F1
#
_cell.length_a   1.000
_cell.length_b   1.000
_cell.length_c   1.000
_cell.angle_alpha   90.00
_cell.angle_beta   90.00
_cell.angle_gamma   90.00
#
_symmetry.space_group_name_H-M   'P 1'
#
loop_
_entity.id
_entity.type
_entity.pdbx_description
1 polymer ?
#
loop_
_entity_poly.entity_id
_entity_poly.type
_entity_poly.pdbx_seq_one_letter_code
_entity_poly.pdbx_strand_id
1 'polypeptide(L)'
;MSSSFPITDFPPRDPSLEIRPVPHKRSFKIRSFGPGADPAIQKTARDLSDVDLDIRPSDYSHEPEFDSQVFERERPFNRWVRDNEDWFGYRKRSDDVRKLLSAVEAHQNKTRGPLGQAATDPTWGYFVFVTSYSSLARKNINQAMENLVQATLRSLRLMSPSLYSEEATKRFKLEVIEDKEALENASEDRVREEFRAHFRSLGVLEDDLMFRGIGTSRFSACILLDEKAISRLANFSFGLDIELDEPRFANVLVRMIDPKWDYPAEPYPGVVDEDDRPYRGGDDCPATALAELYRIIDGNLMGEYPYL
;
A
#
# COMPACT_ATOMS: atom_id res chain seq x y z
N MET A 1 9.78 27.80 -13.39
CA MET A 1 9.40 28.92 -12.50
C MET A 1 8.98 28.27 -11.20
N SER A 2 9.63 28.61 -10.07
CA SER A 2 9.31 28.03 -8.76
C SER A 2 8.01 28.67 -8.26
N SER A 3 6.89 27.95 -8.35
CA SER A 3 5.64 28.34 -7.70
C SER A 3 5.71 27.89 -6.23
N SER A 4 6.22 28.76 -5.37
CA SER A 4 6.12 28.56 -3.93
C SER A 4 4.69 28.90 -3.47
N PHE A 5 3.94 27.92 -3.00
CA PHE A 5 2.63 28.15 -2.39
C PHE A 5 2.78 28.93 -1.07
N PRO A 6 2.00 29.99 -0.83
CA PRO A 6 1.96 30.64 0.48
C PRO A 6 1.46 29.67 1.57
N ILE A 7 1.95 29.85 2.80
CA ILE A 7 1.58 29.02 3.98
C ILE A 7 0.06 28.98 4.20
N THR A 8 -0.66 30.02 3.77
CA THR A 8 -2.13 30.12 3.83
C THR A 8 -2.88 29.05 3.03
N ASP A 9 -2.21 28.39 2.08
CA ASP A 9 -2.81 27.36 1.24
C ASP A 9 -2.84 25.98 1.92
N PHE A 10 -2.17 25.87 3.06
CA PHE A 10 -2.12 24.69 3.91
C PHE A 10 -3.01 24.87 5.16
N PRO A 11 -3.72 23.83 5.60
CA PRO A 11 -4.45 23.87 6.87
C PRO A 11 -3.46 24.11 8.02
N PRO A 12 -3.83 24.86 9.07
CA PRO A 12 -2.95 25.07 10.21
C PRO A 12 -2.61 23.73 10.86
N ARG A 13 -1.33 23.57 11.23
CA ARG A 13 -0.85 22.39 11.97
C ARG A 13 -1.69 22.16 13.22
N ASP A 14 -1.97 20.89 13.54
CA ASP A 14 -2.72 20.54 14.74
C ASP A 14 -2.06 21.16 16.00
N PRO A 15 -2.73 22.11 16.69
CA PRO A 15 -2.18 22.77 17.87
C PRO A 15 -2.01 21.81 19.06
N SER A 16 -2.70 20.65 19.04
CA SER A 16 -2.55 19.63 20.07
C SER A 16 -1.13 19.05 20.11
N LEU A 17 -0.37 19.14 19.02
CA LEU A 17 1.03 18.69 18.97
C LEU A 17 1.96 19.55 19.82
N GLU A 18 1.63 20.83 20.04
CA GLU A 18 2.40 21.70 20.93
C GLU A 18 2.05 21.46 22.39
N ILE A 19 0.76 21.31 22.69
CA ILE A 19 0.24 21.17 24.06
C ILE A 19 0.48 19.75 24.60
N ARG A 20 0.40 18.75 23.72
CA ARG A 20 0.60 17.33 24.02
C ARG A 20 1.54 16.76 22.97
N PRO A 21 2.86 16.89 23.10
CA PRO A 21 3.78 16.37 22.10
C PRO A 21 3.68 14.84 21.97
N VAL A 22 3.96 14.35 20.77
CA VAL A 22 4.12 12.91 20.52
C VAL A 22 5.51 12.49 21.02
N PRO A 23 5.63 11.40 21.81
CA PRO A 23 6.93 10.91 22.23
C PRO A 23 7.85 10.59 21.04
N HIS A 24 9.16 10.70 21.24
CA HIS A 24 10.11 10.37 20.18
C HIS A 24 9.95 8.91 19.72
N LYS A 25 9.77 7.95 20.62
CA LYS A 25 9.46 6.55 20.28
C LYS A 25 8.18 6.12 20.98
N ARG A 26 7.29 5.42 20.25
CA ARG A 26 6.10 4.79 20.83
C ARG A 26 5.82 3.45 20.17
N SER A 27 5.73 2.39 20.97
CA SER A 27 5.30 1.08 20.48
C SER A 27 3.81 0.90 20.73
N PHE A 28 3.10 0.36 19.75
CA PHE A 28 1.67 0.08 19.84
C PHE A 28 1.41 -1.42 19.97
N LYS A 29 0.28 -1.77 20.59
CA LYS A 29 -0.27 -3.12 20.45
C LYS A 29 -0.94 -3.23 19.08
N ILE A 30 -0.46 -4.17 18.28
CA ILE A 30 -0.92 -4.38 16.90
C ILE A 30 -1.83 -5.60 16.84
N ARG A 31 -2.89 -5.49 16.03
CA ARG A 31 -3.74 -6.62 15.64
C ARG A 31 -3.68 -6.81 14.14
N SER A 32 -3.29 -8.01 13.71
CA SER A 32 -3.07 -8.30 12.30
C SER A 32 -4.30 -8.93 11.65
N PHE A 33 -4.62 -8.51 10.43
CA PHE A 33 -5.71 -9.03 9.60
C PHE A 33 -5.19 -9.48 8.24
N GLY A 34 -5.82 -10.51 7.66
CA GLY A 34 -5.47 -11.06 6.36
C GLY A 34 -4.59 -12.32 6.43
N PRO A 35 -4.39 -13.02 5.29
CA PRO A 35 -3.69 -14.31 5.27
C PRO A 35 -2.24 -14.22 5.75
N GLY A 36 -1.56 -13.09 5.52
CA GLY A 36 -0.19 -12.87 5.97
C GLY A 36 -0.04 -12.72 7.49
N ALA A 37 -1.14 -12.68 8.25
CA ALA A 37 -1.09 -12.71 9.72
C ALA A 37 -0.75 -14.10 10.28
N ASP A 38 -0.81 -15.16 9.46
CA ASP A 38 -0.44 -16.52 9.87
C ASP A 38 1.05 -16.59 10.25
N PRO A 39 1.41 -17.05 11.47
CA PRO A 39 2.81 -17.23 11.87
C PRO A 39 3.63 -18.14 10.93
N ALA A 40 2.97 -19.05 10.20
CA ALA A 40 3.61 -19.91 9.21
C ALA A 40 4.10 -19.16 7.96
N ILE A 41 3.71 -17.90 7.77
CA ILE A 41 4.01 -17.12 6.55
C ILE A 41 5.50 -17.06 6.23
N GLN A 42 6.35 -17.01 7.26
CA GLN A 42 7.81 -17.02 7.14
C GLN A 42 8.35 -18.27 6.43
N LYS A 43 7.64 -19.39 6.53
CA LYS A 43 8.01 -20.68 5.91
C LYS A 43 7.25 -20.94 4.61
N THR A 44 6.05 -20.38 4.47
CA THR A 44 5.17 -20.66 3.33
C THR A 44 5.32 -19.65 2.20
N ALA A 45 5.82 -18.44 2.46
CA ALA A 45 6.13 -17.47 1.41
C ALA A 45 7.21 -18.04 0.49
N ARG A 46 6.98 -17.95 -0.83
CA ARG A 46 7.88 -18.51 -1.86
C ARG A 46 8.67 -17.39 -2.52
N ASP A 47 9.96 -17.53 -2.73
CA ASP A 47 10.72 -16.53 -3.49
C ASP A 47 10.11 -16.32 -4.89
N LEU A 48 10.14 -15.10 -5.41
CA LEU A 48 9.51 -14.72 -6.67
C LEU A 48 10.11 -15.50 -7.84
N SER A 49 11.40 -15.84 -7.75
CA SER A 49 12.05 -16.73 -8.72
C SER A 49 11.42 -18.11 -8.77
N ASP A 50 10.99 -18.65 -7.63
CA ASP A 50 10.33 -19.96 -7.58
C ASP A 50 8.93 -19.87 -8.17
N VAL A 51 8.20 -18.77 -7.91
CA VAL A 51 6.89 -18.53 -8.54
C VAL A 51 7.05 -18.35 -10.05
N ASP A 52 8.07 -17.61 -10.50
CA ASP A 52 8.40 -17.39 -11.91
C ASP A 52 8.66 -18.71 -12.66
N LEU A 53 9.24 -19.72 -12.00
CA LEU A 53 9.50 -21.05 -12.58
C LEU A 53 8.23 -21.89 -12.77
N ASP A 54 7.24 -21.72 -11.87
CA ASP A 54 6.00 -22.49 -11.92
C ASP A 54 4.92 -21.87 -12.81
N ILE A 55 5.00 -20.56 -13.05
CA ILE A 55 4.07 -19.85 -13.92
C ILE A 55 4.14 -20.41 -15.34
N ARG A 56 2.96 -20.61 -15.93
CA ARG A 56 2.72 -21.16 -17.27
C ARG A 56 1.97 -20.15 -18.15
N PRO A 57 2.07 -20.27 -19.48
CA PRO A 57 1.24 -19.53 -20.43
C PRO A 57 -0.27 -19.56 -20.10
N SER A 58 -0.76 -20.72 -19.66
CA SER A 58 -2.16 -20.94 -19.30
C SER A 58 -2.65 -20.13 -18.09
N ASP A 59 -1.72 -19.64 -17.26
CA ASP A 59 -2.06 -18.83 -16.09
C ASP A 59 -2.42 -17.38 -16.50
N TYR A 60 -2.15 -17.01 -17.75
CA TYR A 60 -2.47 -15.70 -18.32
C TYR A 60 -3.58 -15.72 -19.35
N SER A 61 -3.79 -16.86 -20.00
CA SER A 61 -4.73 -16.98 -21.11
C SER A 61 -5.27 -18.39 -21.22
N HIS A 62 -6.54 -18.49 -21.60
CA HIS A 62 -7.16 -19.76 -21.97
C HIS A 62 -6.72 -20.25 -23.36
N GLU A 63 -6.16 -19.37 -24.20
CA GLU A 63 -5.68 -19.67 -25.56
C GLU A 63 -4.28 -19.07 -25.79
N PRO A 64 -3.25 -19.54 -25.06
CA PRO A 64 -1.93 -18.92 -25.07
C PRO A 64 -1.24 -18.97 -26.45
N GLU A 65 -1.51 -19.99 -27.26
CA GLU A 65 -0.96 -20.09 -28.63
C GLU A 65 -1.53 -19.01 -29.56
N PHE A 66 -2.83 -18.70 -29.43
CA PHE A 66 -3.48 -17.65 -30.21
C PHE A 66 -2.95 -16.28 -29.78
N ASP A 67 -2.93 -16.01 -28.47
CA ASP A 67 -2.45 -14.74 -27.92
C ASP A 67 -0.98 -14.50 -28.25
N SER A 68 -0.15 -15.54 -28.24
CA SER A 68 1.25 -15.42 -28.66
C SER A 68 1.39 -15.04 -30.13
N GLN A 69 0.55 -15.58 -31.02
CA GLN A 69 0.57 -15.21 -32.45
C GLN A 69 0.10 -13.76 -32.66
N VAL A 70 -0.96 -13.35 -31.98
CA VAL A 70 -1.45 -11.96 -32.00
C VAL A 70 -0.35 -11.01 -31.51
N PHE A 71 0.33 -11.38 -30.42
CA PHE A 71 1.44 -10.61 -29.89
C PHE A 71 2.59 -10.44 -30.88
N GLU A 72 3.08 -11.51 -31.51
CA GLU A 72 4.19 -11.38 -32.48
C GLU A 72 3.78 -10.54 -33.70
N ARG A 73 2.52 -10.58 -34.12
CA ARG A 73 2.00 -9.71 -35.18
C ARG A 73 1.99 -8.23 -34.77
N GLU A 74 1.67 -7.95 -33.50
CA GLU A 74 1.51 -6.59 -32.98
C GLU A 74 2.80 -6.00 -32.40
N ARG A 75 3.77 -6.85 -32.09
CA ARG A 75 5.05 -6.51 -31.50
C ARG A 75 5.78 -5.37 -32.21
N PRO A 76 5.86 -5.30 -33.55
CA PRO A 76 6.53 -4.18 -34.23
C PRO A 76 5.90 -2.81 -33.96
N PHE A 77 4.63 -2.77 -33.54
CA PHE A 77 3.89 -1.54 -33.23
C PHE A 77 3.96 -1.16 -31.76
N ASN A 78 4.49 -2.02 -30.90
CA ASN A 78 4.60 -1.79 -29.46
C ASN A 78 6.04 -1.50 -29.05
N ARG A 79 6.37 -0.21 -28.88
CA ARG A 79 7.71 0.27 -28.49
C ARG A 79 8.20 -0.22 -27.12
N TRP A 80 7.32 -0.82 -26.31
CA TRP A 80 7.62 -1.25 -24.95
C TRP A 80 8.03 -2.72 -24.85
N VAL A 81 7.99 -3.47 -25.96
CA VAL A 81 8.43 -4.87 -26.05
C VAL A 81 9.94 -4.89 -26.37
N ARG A 82 10.70 -5.74 -25.68
CA ARG A 82 12.15 -5.86 -25.92
C ARG A 82 12.43 -6.77 -27.14
N ASP A 83 13.54 -6.56 -27.83
CA ASP A 83 13.90 -7.31 -29.06
C ASP A 83 14.07 -8.82 -28.89
N ASN A 84 14.34 -9.30 -27.67
CA ASN A 84 14.50 -10.73 -27.35
C ASN A 84 13.38 -11.28 -26.47
N GLU A 85 12.27 -10.56 -26.33
CA GLU A 85 11.17 -10.92 -25.46
C GLU A 85 9.99 -11.49 -26.25
N ASP A 86 9.55 -12.69 -25.86
CA ASP A 86 8.33 -13.31 -26.37
C ASP A 86 7.10 -12.83 -25.59
N TRP A 87 5.91 -13.24 -26.05
CA TRP A 87 4.64 -12.92 -25.40
C TRP A 87 4.67 -13.26 -23.91
N PHE A 88 5.20 -14.42 -23.54
CA PHE A 88 5.15 -14.90 -22.17
C PHE A 88 6.08 -14.11 -21.23
N GLY A 89 7.30 -13.82 -21.68
CA GLY A 89 8.23 -12.93 -20.99
C GLY A 89 7.66 -11.54 -20.82
N TYR A 90 7.01 -11.01 -21.86
CA TYR A 90 6.30 -9.72 -21.79
C TYR A 90 5.17 -9.75 -20.76
N ARG A 91 4.33 -10.80 -20.73
CA ARG A 91 3.25 -10.95 -19.74
C ARG A 91 3.80 -10.96 -18.32
N LYS A 92 4.83 -11.77 -18.03
CA LYS A 92 5.49 -11.77 -16.72
C LYS A 92 6.01 -10.38 -16.35
N ARG A 93 6.78 -9.74 -17.23
CA ARG A 93 7.39 -8.43 -16.95
C ARG A 93 6.35 -7.32 -16.76
N SER A 94 5.26 -7.37 -17.51
CA SER A 94 4.20 -6.36 -17.45
C SER A 94 3.20 -6.61 -16.32
N ASP A 95 3.16 -7.81 -15.74
CA ASP A 95 2.28 -8.17 -14.63
C ASP A 95 2.49 -7.28 -13.40
N ASP A 96 1.41 -6.64 -12.97
CA ASP A 96 1.42 -5.66 -11.90
C ASP A 96 1.57 -6.28 -10.51
N VAL A 97 1.02 -7.48 -10.30
CA VAL A 97 1.16 -8.20 -9.04
C VAL A 97 2.56 -8.78 -8.92
N ARG A 98 3.17 -9.23 -10.02
CA ARG A 98 4.59 -9.63 -10.05
C ARG A 98 5.51 -8.47 -9.65
N LYS A 99 5.26 -7.26 -10.16
CA LYS A 99 6.02 -6.05 -9.77
C LYS A 99 5.87 -5.74 -8.28
N LEU A 100 4.65 -5.87 -7.74
CA LEU A 100 4.40 -5.76 -6.30
C LEU A 100 5.25 -6.76 -5.51
N LEU A 101 5.22 -8.05 -5.86
CA LEU A 101 6.03 -9.07 -5.19
C LEU A 101 7.53 -8.80 -5.30
N SER A 102 7.98 -8.30 -6.45
CA SER A 102 9.38 -7.89 -6.64
C SER A 102 9.79 -6.75 -5.71
N ALA A 103 8.89 -5.80 -5.42
CA ALA A 103 9.16 -4.73 -4.48
C ALA A 103 9.24 -5.24 -3.04
N VAL A 104 8.38 -6.17 -2.66
CA VAL A 104 8.40 -6.84 -1.34
C VAL A 104 9.75 -7.55 -1.14
N GLU A 105 10.21 -8.35 -2.10
CA GLU A 105 11.49 -9.04 -1.98
C GLU A 105 12.70 -8.13 -2.02
N ALA A 106 12.66 -7.07 -2.83
CA ALA A 106 13.71 -6.06 -2.82
C ALA A 106 13.84 -5.41 -1.43
N HIS A 107 12.73 -5.15 -0.75
CA HIS A 107 12.74 -4.65 0.63
C HIS A 107 13.29 -5.66 1.62
N GLN A 108 12.85 -6.92 1.53
CA GLN A 108 13.40 -7.99 2.38
C GLN A 108 14.91 -8.09 2.20
N ASN A 109 15.41 -8.07 0.97
CA ASN A 109 16.85 -8.17 0.71
C ASN A 109 17.64 -6.96 1.25
N LYS A 110 17.09 -5.74 1.20
CA LYS A 110 17.71 -4.55 1.79
C LYS A 110 17.76 -4.59 3.33
N THR A 111 16.77 -5.21 3.96
CA THR A 111 16.65 -5.31 5.43
C THR A 111 17.39 -6.52 6.01
N ARG A 112 17.92 -7.43 5.17
CA ARG A 112 18.86 -8.51 5.56
C ARG A 112 20.23 -7.94 5.95
N GLY A 113 20.31 -7.29 7.11
CA GLY A 113 21.56 -6.84 7.76
C GLY A 113 22.24 -7.93 8.63
N PRO A 114 23.35 -7.62 9.33
CA PRO A 114 24.19 -8.58 10.06
C PRO A 114 23.55 -9.23 11.31
N LEU A 115 22.29 -8.91 11.63
CA LEU A 115 21.59 -9.40 12.83
C LEU A 115 20.80 -10.71 12.63
N GLY A 116 20.99 -11.41 11.51
CA GLY A 116 20.62 -12.82 11.38
C GLY A 116 19.19 -13.11 10.90
N GLN A 117 19.02 -14.38 10.53
CA GLN A 117 17.97 -15.00 9.71
C GLN A 117 16.51 -14.96 10.26
N ALA A 118 16.16 -14.09 11.21
CA ALA A 118 14.87 -14.15 11.92
C ALA A 118 13.83 -13.07 11.56
N ALA A 119 14.10 -12.06 10.72
CA ALA A 119 13.24 -10.87 10.69
C ALA A 119 13.08 -10.13 9.34
N THR A 120 13.00 -10.83 8.21
CA THR A 120 12.56 -10.17 6.96
C THR A 120 11.12 -10.55 6.65
N ASP A 121 10.18 -9.80 7.24
CA ASP A 121 8.74 -9.99 7.06
C ASP A 121 8.38 -10.11 5.56
N PRO A 122 7.92 -11.28 5.06
CA PRO A 122 7.59 -11.50 3.65
C PRO A 122 6.25 -10.92 3.25
N THR A 123 5.56 -10.27 4.19
CA THR A 123 4.23 -9.74 3.97
C THR A 123 4.25 -8.31 3.43
N TRP A 124 3.12 -7.90 2.88
CA TRP A 124 2.87 -6.55 2.40
C TRP A 124 1.48 -6.08 2.82
N GLY A 125 1.27 -4.77 2.76
CA GLY A 125 0.03 -4.11 3.19
C GLY A 125 0.33 -2.82 3.92
N TYR A 126 -0.56 -2.42 4.83
CA TYR A 126 -0.52 -1.11 5.46
C TYR A 126 -0.78 -1.19 6.96
N PHE A 127 -0.25 -0.20 7.69
CA PHE A 127 -0.74 0.10 9.02
C PHE A 127 -2.08 0.80 8.95
N VAL A 128 -2.95 0.52 9.91
CA VAL A 128 -4.29 1.09 10.00
C VAL A 128 -4.45 1.73 11.38
N PHE A 129 -4.63 3.05 11.41
CA PHE A 129 -4.84 3.81 12.64
C PHE A 129 -6.34 4.07 12.83
N VAL A 130 -6.87 3.63 13.97
CA VAL A 130 -8.28 3.87 14.33
C VAL A 130 -8.38 5.11 15.22
N THR A 131 -9.21 6.07 14.84
CA THR A 131 -9.42 7.30 15.61
C THR A 131 -10.78 7.39 16.28
N SER A 132 -11.75 6.58 15.86
CA SER A 132 -13.05 6.49 16.53
C SER A 132 -13.16 5.27 17.45
N TYR A 133 -13.52 5.53 18.71
CA TYR A 133 -13.68 4.53 19.75
C TYR A 133 -15.11 4.45 20.29
N SER A 134 -16.09 4.92 19.52
CA SER A 134 -17.50 4.80 19.88
C SER A 134 -17.95 3.33 19.99
N SER A 135 -19.11 3.10 20.59
CA SER A 135 -19.71 1.76 20.64
C SER A 135 -19.97 1.17 19.25
N LEU A 136 -20.35 2.01 18.28
CA LEU A 136 -20.59 1.62 16.90
C LEU A 136 -19.28 1.23 16.19
N ALA A 137 -18.26 2.08 16.29
CA ALA A 137 -16.95 1.83 15.68
C ALA A 137 -16.33 0.53 16.22
N ARG A 138 -16.35 0.33 17.55
CA ARG A 138 -15.84 -0.89 18.19
C ARG A 138 -16.60 -2.15 17.78
N LYS A 139 -17.92 -2.05 17.56
CA LYS A 139 -18.72 -3.17 17.09
C LYS A 139 -18.39 -3.54 15.64
N ASN A 140 -18.13 -2.54 14.80
CA ASN A 140 -18.02 -2.71 13.35
C ASN A 140 -16.58 -2.89 12.86
N ILE A 141 -15.55 -2.56 13.64
CA ILE A 141 -14.15 -2.56 13.20
C ILE A 141 -13.71 -3.93 12.63
N ASN A 142 -14.09 -5.05 13.26
CA ASN A 142 -13.70 -6.37 12.76
C ASN A 142 -14.26 -6.63 11.37
N GLN A 143 -15.56 -6.38 11.16
CA GLN A 143 -16.20 -6.57 9.86
C GLN A 143 -15.62 -5.61 8.82
N ALA A 144 -15.34 -4.35 9.19
CA ALA A 144 -14.71 -3.38 8.32
C ALA A 144 -13.33 -3.86 7.83
N MET A 145 -12.52 -4.40 8.73
CA MET A 145 -11.19 -4.93 8.39
C MET A 145 -11.27 -6.19 7.53
N GLU A 146 -12.16 -7.13 7.87
CA GLU A 146 -12.39 -8.34 7.05
C GLU A 146 -12.84 -7.98 5.64
N ASN A 147 -13.75 -7.01 5.52
CA ASN A 147 -14.22 -6.52 4.23
C ASN A 147 -13.12 -5.82 3.43
N LEU A 148 -12.27 -5.01 4.09
CA LEU A 148 -11.15 -4.36 3.43
C LEU A 148 -10.11 -5.37 2.93
N VAL A 149 -9.84 -6.41 3.73
CA VAL A 149 -9.02 -7.55 3.30
C VAL A 149 -9.64 -8.21 2.08
N GLN A 150 -10.92 -8.59 2.15
CA GLN A 150 -11.59 -9.28 1.06
C GLN A 150 -11.63 -8.45 -0.23
N ALA A 151 -11.86 -7.13 -0.14
CA ALA A 151 -11.80 -6.22 -1.28
C ALA A 151 -10.41 -6.23 -1.93
N THR A 152 -9.34 -6.19 -1.11
CA THR A 152 -7.96 -6.22 -1.61
C THR A 152 -7.63 -7.56 -2.27
N LEU A 153 -7.98 -8.68 -1.63
CA LEU A 153 -7.74 -10.02 -2.20
C LEU A 153 -8.46 -10.21 -3.53
N ARG A 154 -9.66 -9.62 -3.67
CA ARG A 154 -10.44 -9.69 -4.89
C ARG A 154 -9.83 -8.81 -5.99
N SER A 155 -9.40 -7.60 -5.65
CA SER A 155 -8.65 -6.75 -6.58
C SER A 155 -7.39 -7.44 -7.12
N LEU A 156 -6.60 -8.11 -6.27
CA LEU A 156 -5.42 -8.86 -6.72
C LEU A 156 -5.73 -9.92 -7.78
N ARG A 157 -6.87 -10.62 -7.66
CA ARG A 157 -7.29 -11.65 -8.63
C ARG A 157 -7.69 -11.05 -9.98
N LEU A 158 -8.21 -9.82 -9.98
CA LEU A 158 -8.49 -9.09 -11.22
C LEU A 158 -7.19 -8.56 -11.85
N MET A 159 -6.26 -8.06 -11.03
CA MET A 159 -5.00 -7.49 -11.49
C MET A 159 -4.06 -8.54 -12.11
N SER A 160 -4.08 -9.78 -11.62
CA SER A 160 -3.30 -10.88 -12.17
C SER A 160 -4.05 -12.21 -11.99
N PRO A 161 -4.49 -12.88 -13.07
CA PRO A 161 -5.12 -14.20 -12.97
C PRO A 161 -4.13 -15.34 -12.70
N SER A 162 -2.84 -15.01 -12.50
CA SER A 162 -1.76 -15.98 -12.39
C SER A 162 -1.40 -16.35 -10.94
N LEU A 163 -0.43 -17.28 -10.76
CA LEU A 163 0.10 -17.66 -9.44
C LEU A 163 0.66 -16.46 -8.64
N TYR A 164 0.96 -15.33 -9.28
CA TYR A 164 1.38 -14.11 -8.57
C TYR A 164 0.27 -13.57 -7.65
N SER A 165 -1.01 -13.61 -8.05
CA SER A 165 -2.10 -13.14 -7.19
C SER A 165 -2.32 -14.04 -5.98
N GLU A 166 -2.09 -15.34 -6.12
CA GLU A 166 -2.14 -16.28 -4.99
C GLU A 166 -1.01 -16.00 -3.99
N GLU A 167 0.21 -15.82 -4.47
CA GLU A 167 1.37 -15.48 -3.63
C GLU A 167 1.18 -14.13 -2.94
N ALA A 168 0.73 -13.11 -3.68
CA ALA A 168 0.43 -11.79 -3.12
C ALA A 168 -0.71 -11.85 -2.09
N THR A 169 -1.78 -12.60 -2.37
CA THR A 169 -2.88 -12.83 -1.42
C THR A 169 -2.39 -13.45 -0.12
N LYS A 170 -1.57 -14.50 -0.22
CA LYS A 170 -1.00 -15.20 0.94
C LYS A 170 -0.14 -14.27 1.81
N ARG A 171 0.58 -13.33 1.18
CA ARG A 171 1.45 -12.36 1.84
C ARG A 171 0.73 -11.09 2.33
N PHE A 172 -0.56 -10.90 2.02
CA PHE A 172 -1.26 -9.67 2.39
C PHE A 172 -1.61 -9.62 3.88
N LYS A 173 -1.25 -8.51 4.55
CA LYS A 173 -1.50 -8.28 5.98
C LYS A 173 -1.76 -6.80 6.27
N LEU A 174 -2.82 -6.52 7.02
CA LEU A 174 -3.09 -5.19 7.59
C LEU A 174 -2.76 -5.19 9.09
N GLU A 175 -2.05 -4.17 9.55
CA GLU A 175 -1.61 -4.03 10.94
C GLU A 175 -2.38 -2.90 11.63
N VAL A 176 -3.40 -3.28 12.42
CA VAL A 176 -4.35 -2.34 13.02
C VAL A 176 -3.88 -1.90 14.40
N ILE A 177 -3.89 -0.59 14.63
CA ILE A 177 -3.52 0.07 15.88
C ILE A 177 -4.77 0.69 16.49
N GLU A 178 -5.14 0.19 17.67
CA GLU A 178 -6.30 0.62 18.46
C GLU A 178 -5.81 1.13 19.82
N ASP A 179 -5.26 2.35 19.85
CA ASP A 179 -4.81 3.03 21.07
C ASP A 179 -5.68 4.26 21.35
N LYS A 180 -6.67 4.09 22.24
CA LYS A 180 -7.63 5.15 22.57
C LYS A 180 -6.96 6.40 23.14
N GLU A 181 -5.96 6.24 23.99
CA GLU A 181 -5.33 7.37 24.69
C GLU A 181 -4.57 8.27 23.70
N ALA A 182 -3.89 7.64 22.73
CA ALA A 182 -3.12 8.34 21.71
C ALA A 182 -3.98 8.86 20.54
N LEU A 183 -5.01 8.12 20.14
CA LEU A 183 -5.64 8.27 18.82
C LEU A 183 -7.10 8.71 18.84
N GLU A 184 -7.78 8.75 19.99
CA GLU A 184 -9.19 9.19 20.03
C GLU A 184 -9.34 10.61 19.46
N ASN A 185 -10.10 10.73 18.37
CA ASN A 185 -10.30 11.96 17.60
C ASN A 185 -8.99 12.64 17.13
N ALA A 186 -7.93 11.86 16.95
CA ALA A 186 -6.66 12.39 16.46
C ALA A 186 -6.81 12.96 15.05
N SER A 187 -6.15 14.10 14.82
CA SER A 187 -6.01 14.71 13.50
C SER A 187 -5.07 13.89 12.61
N GLU A 188 -5.05 14.18 11.31
CA GLU A 188 -4.08 13.60 10.37
C GLU A 188 -2.63 13.89 10.79
N ASP A 189 -2.35 15.10 11.27
CA ASP A 189 -1.03 15.49 11.77
C ASP A 189 -0.62 14.67 12.98
N ARG A 190 -1.55 14.46 13.92
CA ARG A 190 -1.29 13.62 15.08
C ARG A 190 -1.01 12.18 14.66
N VAL A 191 -1.83 11.61 13.80
CA VAL A 191 -1.64 10.24 13.30
C VAL A 191 -0.31 10.10 12.58
N ARG A 192 0.08 11.09 11.76
CA ARG A 192 1.38 11.12 11.08
C ARG A 192 2.55 11.08 12.07
N GLU A 193 2.51 11.90 13.12
CA GLU A 193 3.55 11.93 14.14
C GLU A 193 3.58 10.65 14.99
N GLU A 194 2.43 10.09 15.34
CA GLU A 194 2.33 8.79 16.03
C GLU A 194 2.90 7.67 15.14
N PHE A 195 2.66 7.72 13.83
CA PHE A 195 3.22 6.77 12.88
C PHE A 195 4.74 6.88 12.78
N ARG A 196 5.28 8.10 12.69
CA ARG A 196 6.72 8.37 12.77
C ARG A 196 7.34 7.87 14.08
N ALA A 197 6.67 8.11 15.22
CA ALA A 197 7.12 7.63 16.53
C ALA A 197 7.12 6.09 16.61
N HIS A 198 6.15 5.45 15.96
CA HIS A 198 6.11 3.99 15.83
C HIS A 198 7.29 3.46 15.04
N PHE A 199 7.60 4.06 13.90
CA PHE A 199 8.76 3.68 13.09
C PHE A 199 10.10 3.84 13.82
N ARG A 200 10.27 4.94 14.57
CA ARG A 200 11.45 5.13 15.43
C ARG A 200 11.55 4.04 16.49
N SER A 201 10.42 3.54 17.00
CA SER A 201 10.41 2.42 17.96
C SER A 201 10.83 1.09 17.33
N LEU A 202 10.55 0.89 16.04
CA LEU A 202 10.94 -0.29 15.28
C LEU A 202 12.40 -0.25 14.80
N GLY A 203 13.15 0.82 15.11
CA GLY A 203 14.52 1.02 14.63
C GLY A 203 14.61 1.31 13.13
N VAL A 204 13.48 1.62 12.48
CA VAL A 204 13.42 1.97 11.05
C VAL A 204 13.85 3.43 10.81
N LEU A 205 13.69 4.29 11.82
CA LEU A 205 14.15 5.67 11.85
C LEU A 205 15.21 5.82 12.96
N GLU A 206 16.48 5.59 12.64
CA GLU A 206 17.60 6.06 13.48
C GLU A 206 18.20 7.31 12.82
N ASP A 207 18.09 8.43 13.55
CA ASP A 207 18.62 9.77 13.29
C ASP A 207 18.30 10.42 11.93
N ASP A 208 17.59 11.55 12.00
CA ASP A 208 17.28 12.45 10.88
C ASP A 208 18.44 12.61 9.90
N LEU A 209 18.32 11.99 8.72
CA LEU A 209 18.85 12.46 7.45
C LEU A 209 18.35 11.51 6.36
N MET A 210 17.35 11.95 5.61
CA MET A 210 16.94 11.37 4.33
C MET A 210 16.24 10.01 4.43
N PHE A 211 14.95 10.05 4.79
CA PHE A 211 13.92 9.03 4.51
C PHE A 211 13.77 8.65 3.02
N ARG A 212 14.70 9.10 2.16
CA ARG A 212 14.80 8.80 0.73
C ARG A 212 15.48 7.45 0.45
N GLY A 213 16.22 6.88 1.42
CA GLY A 213 16.97 5.62 1.23
C GLY A 213 16.25 4.35 1.66
N ILE A 214 15.28 4.44 2.58
CA ILE A 214 14.49 3.27 3.02
C ILE A 214 13.34 3.11 2.04
N GLY A 215 13.68 2.49 0.91
CA GLY A 215 12.71 2.03 -0.06
C GLY A 215 11.76 1.03 0.58
N THR A 216 10.47 1.35 0.43
CA THR A 216 9.38 0.45 0.04
C THR A 216 8.97 -0.62 1.03
N SER A 217 7.77 -0.53 1.60
CA SER A 217 6.90 -1.69 1.85
C SER A 217 5.57 -1.20 2.44
N ARG A 218 5.38 -1.26 3.74
CA ARG A 218 4.18 -0.79 4.46
C ARG A 218 4.35 0.55 5.18
N PHE A 219 5.56 1.10 5.10
CA PHE A 219 5.96 2.31 5.81
C PHE A 219 5.75 3.58 5.00
N SER A 220 5.38 3.43 3.72
CA SER A 220 5.23 4.54 2.80
C SER A 220 3.91 5.31 3.01
N ALA A 221 2.90 4.68 3.62
CA ALA A 221 1.65 5.31 3.99
C ALA A 221 0.94 4.48 5.08
N CYS A 222 0.01 5.09 5.82
CA CYS A 222 -0.96 4.38 6.65
C CYS A 222 -2.40 4.73 6.28
N ILE A 223 -3.32 3.84 6.62
CA ILE A 223 -4.75 4.05 6.47
C ILE A 223 -5.29 4.65 7.77
N LEU A 224 -6.11 5.68 7.65
CA LEU A 224 -6.84 6.30 8.75
C LEU A 224 -8.31 5.86 8.71
N LEU A 225 -8.79 5.27 9.80
CA LEU A 225 -10.17 4.84 9.95
C LEU A 225 -10.89 5.62 11.06
N ASP A 226 -11.80 6.50 10.63
CA ASP A 226 -12.79 7.14 11.48
C ASP A 226 -14.09 6.30 11.54
N GLU A 227 -15.09 6.77 12.30
CA GLU A 227 -16.37 6.04 12.43
C GLU A 227 -17.10 5.85 11.09
N LYS A 228 -16.99 6.85 10.20
CA LYS A 228 -17.68 6.88 8.92
C LYS A 228 -17.06 5.86 7.95
N ALA A 229 -15.74 5.82 7.86
CA ALA A 229 -14.98 4.85 7.09
C ALA A 229 -15.25 3.43 7.61
N ILE A 230 -15.16 3.20 8.92
CA ILE A 230 -15.48 1.91 9.55
C ILE A 230 -16.90 1.46 9.18
N SER A 231 -17.88 2.34 9.32
CA SER A 231 -19.28 2.00 9.03
C SER A 231 -19.52 1.72 7.54
N ARG A 232 -18.87 2.46 6.63
CA ARG A 232 -18.96 2.21 5.19
C ARG A 232 -18.33 0.89 4.80
N LEU A 233 -17.12 0.61 5.29
CA LEU A 233 -16.40 -0.64 5.03
C LEU A 233 -17.17 -1.84 5.60
N ALA A 234 -17.71 -1.74 6.81
CA ALA A 234 -18.48 -2.82 7.44
C ALA A 234 -19.74 -3.21 6.65
N ASN A 235 -20.27 -2.31 5.81
CA ASN A 235 -21.44 -2.55 4.97
C ASN A 235 -21.11 -3.13 3.59
N PHE A 236 -19.85 -3.46 3.30
CA PHE A 236 -19.51 -4.14 2.05
C PHE A 236 -20.23 -5.49 1.99
N SER A 237 -20.73 -5.78 0.79
CA SER A 237 -21.40 -7.04 0.49
C SER A 237 -20.89 -7.48 -0.86
N PHE A 238 -20.12 -8.56 -0.87
CA PHE A 238 -19.48 -9.06 -2.09
C PHE A 238 -20.43 -9.98 -2.86
N GLY A 239 -20.48 -9.79 -4.18
CA GLY A 239 -21.19 -10.69 -5.08
C GLY A 239 -20.33 -11.90 -5.50
N LEU A 240 -20.92 -12.81 -6.27
CA LEU A 240 -20.17 -13.87 -6.94
C LEU A 240 -19.25 -13.29 -8.01
N ASP A 241 -19.77 -12.34 -8.79
CA ASP A 241 -19.01 -11.62 -9.79
C ASP A 241 -18.10 -10.58 -9.14
N ILE A 242 -16.82 -10.68 -9.45
CA ILE A 242 -15.74 -9.88 -8.91
C ILE A 242 -15.52 -8.59 -9.69
N GLU A 243 -15.85 -8.59 -10.98
CA GLU A 243 -15.72 -7.42 -11.85
C GLU A 243 -16.70 -6.30 -11.45
N LEU A 244 -17.79 -6.66 -10.75
CA LEU A 244 -18.78 -5.70 -10.26
C LEU A 244 -18.39 -5.01 -8.95
N ASP A 245 -17.33 -5.45 -8.27
CA ASP A 245 -16.97 -4.87 -6.98
C ASP A 245 -16.41 -3.46 -7.10
N GLU A 246 -15.53 -3.21 -8.08
CA GLU A 246 -14.95 -1.88 -8.30
C GLU A 246 -16.01 -0.80 -8.54
N PRO A 247 -16.93 -0.92 -9.54
CA PRO A 247 -17.97 0.08 -9.72
C PRO A 247 -18.93 0.17 -8.52
N ARG A 248 -19.16 -0.93 -7.80
CA ARG A 248 -20.04 -0.94 -6.62
C ARG A 248 -19.44 -0.22 -5.41
N PHE A 249 -18.13 -0.32 -5.23
CA PHE A 249 -17.40 0.25 -4.09
C PHE A 249 -16.60 1.51 -4.43
N ALA A 250 -16.66 2.00 -5.67
CA ALA A 250 -15.94 3.18 -6.15
C ALA A 250 -16.07 4.41 -5.23
N ASN A 251 -17.23 4.58 -4.59
CA ASN A 251 -17.50 5.73 -3.70
C ASN A 251 -17.06 5.51 -2.24
N VAL A 252 -16.45 4.36 -1.92
CA VAL A 252 -15.95 4.07 -0.57
C VAL A 252 -14.45 4.24 -0.55
N LEU A 253 -14.06 5.40 -0.03
CA LEU A 253 -12.69 5.83 0.08
C LEU A 253 -12.18 5.61 1.50
N VAL A 254 -10.89 5.28 1.61
CA VAL A 254 -10.12 5.27 2.85
C VAL A 254 -9.07 6.37 2.79
N ARG A 255 -8.87 7.06 3.90
CA ARG A 255 -7.89 8.15 3.97
C ARG A 255 -6.49 7.58 4.16
N MET A 256 -5.59 7.86 3.23
CA MET A 256 -4.17 7.46 3.28
C MET A 256 -3.34 8.64 3.79
N ILE A 257 -2.46 8.42 4.76
CA ILE A 257 -1.58 9.43 5.33
C ILE A 257 -0.13 9.12 4.94
N ASP A 258 0.55 10.12 4.37
CA ASP A 258 1.96 10.05 4.03
C ASP A 258 2.82 10.49 5.24
N PRO A 259 3.61 9.58 5.85
CA PRO A 259 4.51 9.91 6.95
C PRO A 259 5.69 10.78 6.54
N LYS A 260 6.01 10.90 5.24
CA LYS A 260 7.17 11.68 4.75
C LYS A 260 6.83 13.15 4.57
N TRP A 261 5.55 13.49 4.46
CA TRP A 261 5.11 14.86 4.27
C TRP A 261 5.30 15.68 5.55
N ASP A 262 5.95 16.84 5.46
CA ASP A 262 6.17 17.73 6.59
C ASP A 262 5.64 19.13 6.31
N TYR A 263 5.15 19.80 7.36
CA TYR A 263 4.52 21.11 7.26
C TYR A 263 5.58 22.25 7.23
N PRO A 264 5.43 23.33 6.42
CA PRO A 264 4.36 23.61 5.48
C PRO A 264 4.59 23.08 4.04
N ALA A 265 5.80 22.58 3.71
CA ALA A 265 6.13 21.58 2.66
C ALA A 265 7.61 21.65 2.26
N GLU A 266 8.34 20.52 2.31
CA GLU A 266 9.23 20.01 1.25
C GLU A 266 9.34 18.48 1.42
N PRO A 267 9.37 17.67 0.33
CA PRO A 267 10.17 17.90 -0.88
C PRO A 267 9.41 18.05 -2.22
N TYR A 268 8.10 18.35 -2.24
CA TYR A 268 7.33 18.50 -3.49
C TYR A 268 6.85 19.93 -3.79
N PRO A 269 7.73 20.95 -3.81
CA PRO A 269 7.32 22.30 -4.20
C PRO A 269 6.97 22.29 -5.70
N GLY A 270 5.68 22.33 -6.01
CA GLY A 270 5.16 22.48 -7.38
C GLY A 270 4.26 21.37 -7.90
N VAL A 271 4.00 20.30 -7.13
CA VAL A 271 2.96 19.32 -7.48
C VAL A 271 1.63 19.80 -6.93
N VAL A 272 0.70 20.09 -7.83
CA VAL A 272 -0.69 20.43 -7.53
C VAL A 272 -1.61 19.30 -7.95
N ASP A 273 -2.75 19.20 -7.28
CA ASP A 273 -3.87 18.39 -7.76
C ASP A 273 -4.55 19.05 -8.99
N GLU A 274 -5.58 18.39 -9.52
CA GLU A 274 -6.36 18.88 -10.67
C GLU A 274 -7.05 20.23 -10.40
N ASP A 275 -7.18 20.62 -9.13
CA ASP A 275 -7.76 21.88 -8.66
C ASP A 275 -6.69 22.96 -8.32
N ASP A 276 -5.44 22.77 -8.75
CA ASP A 276 -4.30 23.66 -8.49
C ASP A 276 -3.95 23.81 -6.99
N ARG A 277 -4.30 22.81 -6.16
CA ARG A 277 -4.02 22.82 -4.72
C ARG A 277 -2.77 22.03 -4.39
N PRO A 278 -1.95 22.50 -3.43
CA PRO A 278 -0.75 21.78 -3.04
C PRO A 278 -1.11 20.48 -2.28
N TYR A 279 -0.29 19.45 -2.48
CA TYR A 279 -0.40 18.19 -1.74
C TYR A 279 -0.28 18.41 -0.22
N ARG A 280 -1.25 17.87 0.54
CA ARG A 280 -1.42 18.09 1.99
C ARG A 280 -1.00 16.91 2.87
N GLY A 281 -0.20 15.99 2.33
CA GLY A 281 0.35 14.86 3.11
C GLY A 281 -0.62 13.72 3.39
N GLY A 282 -1.69 13.64 2.60
CA GLY A 282 -2.62 12.52 2.60
C GLY A 282 -3.62 12.64 1.46
N ASP A 283 -4.16 11.51 1.02
CA ASP A 283 -5.14 11.43 -0.08
C ASP A 283 -6.21 10.37 0.19
N ASP A 284 -7.35 10.49 -0.48
CA ASP A 284 -8.43 9.51 -0.42
C ASP A 284 -8.22 8.42 -1.47
N CYS A 285 -8.14 7.17 -1.03
CA CYS A 285 -7.92 6.01 -1.89
C CYS A 285 -9.17 5.12 -1.94
N PRO A 286 -9.65 4.67 -3.11
CA PRO A 286 -10.68 3.64 -3.19
C PRO A 286 -10.28 2.41 -2.40
N ALA A 287 -11.19 1.87 -1.59
CA ALA A 287 -10.93 0.70 -0.75
C ALA A 287 -10.50 -0.55 -1.55
N THR A 288 -10.85 -0.61 -2.84
CA THR A 288 -10.49 -1.68 -3.77
C THR A 288 -9.12 -1.49 -4.44
N ALA A 289 -8.48 -0.34 -4.28
CA ALA A 289 -7.25 0.04 -4.99
C ALA A 289 -5.97 -0.14 -4.14
N LEU A 290 -6.05 -0.73 -2.94
CA LEU A 290 -4.90 -0.86 -2.03
C LEU A 290 -3.71 -1.60 -2.66
N ALA A 291 -3.97 -2.67 -3.43
CA ALA A 291 -2.92 -3.43 -4.11
C ALA A 291 -2.24 -2.60 -5.20
N GLU A 292 -3.03 -1.87 -6.00
CA GLU A 292 -2.52 -0.98 -7.02
C GLU A 292 -1.71 0.16 -6.41
N LEU A 293 -2.21 0.79 -5.35
CA LEU A 293 -1.50 1.87 -4.66
C LEU A 293 -0.16 1.38 -4.10
N TYR A 294 -0.12 0.18 -3.53
CA TYR A 294 1.13 -0.41 -3.02
C TYR A 294 2.14 -0.56 -4.16
N ARG A 295 1.69 -1.07 -5.30
CA ARG A 295 2.51 -1.18 -6.52
C ARG A 295 2.97 0.19 -7.03
N ILE A 296 2.11 1.21 -7.04
CA ILE A 296 2.47 2.55 -7.54
C ILE A 296 3.49 3.19 -6.62
N ILE A 297 3.22 3.21 -5.32
CA ILE A 297 4.10 3.80 -4.31
C ILE A 297 5.47 3.13 -4.39
N ASP A 298 5.53 1.80 -4.43
CA ASP A 298 6.81 1.10 -4.40
C ASP A 298 7.47 0.95 -5.79
N GLY A 299 6.69 0.96 -6.87
CA GLY A 299 7.15 0.84 -8.26
C GLY A 299 7.65 2.15 -8.87
N ASN A 300 7.02 3.29 -8.54
CA ASN A 300 7.48 4.63 -8.97
C ASN A 300 8.54 5.24 -8.04
N LEU A 301 8.78 4.70 -6.85
CA LEU A 301 9.88 5.19 -5.99
C LEU A 301 11.27 4.66 -6.41
N MET A 302 11.33 3.75 -7.40
CA MET A 302 12.59 3.20 -7.94
C MET A 302 12.90 3.67 -9.37
N GLY A 303 12.02 4.43 -10.02
CA GLY A 303 12.28 5.10 -11.28
C GLY A 303 11.68 6.50 -11.19
N GLU A 304 12.47 7.53 -11.48
CA GLU A 304 12.00 8.92 -11.60
C GLU A 304 10.57 8.97 -12.16
N TYR A 305 9.68 9.64 -11.42
CA TYR A 305 8.27 9.85 -11.77
C TYR A 305 8.09 9.95 -13.29
N PRO A 306 7.30 9.06 -13.93
CA PRO A 306 6.73 9.40 -15.21
C PRO A 306 5.68 10.48 -14.92
N TYR A 307 5.96 11.68 -15.42
CA TYR A 307 5.00 12.73 -15.69
C TYR A 307 3.60 12.16 -16.00
N LEU A 308 2.60 12.63 -15.25
CA LEU A 308 1.25 12.80 -15.79
C LEU A 308 1.30 13.95 -16.81
#